data_AF-A0A147BWV1-F1
#
_entry.id   AF-A0A147BWV1-F1
#
_cell.length_a   1.000
_cell.length_b   1.000
_cell.length_c   1.000
_cell.angle_alpha   90.00
_cell.angle_beta   90.00
_cell.angle_gamma   90.00
#
_symmetry.space_group_name_H-M   'P 1'
#
loop_
_entity.id
_entity.type
_entity.pdbx_description
1 polymer ?
#
loop_
_entity_poly.entity_id
_entity_poly.type
_entity_poly.pdbx_seq_one_letter_code
_entity_poly.pdbx_strand_id
1 'polypeptide(L)'
;MFVLVCAAATLLACRDAFAQPAEDNNQVQRHNDSTKLLSTNQKFYLLYRSVKNDSDFADAQCTQRKHVEGFKKRQTFTVLREMLYVHHKGHINRHHVVITPNKSNEILRYNDSMTTETIAFPYAGPRYEDLLFTDYFTCFTVRRPANDVYELWSIGRPNLTSINPKCRSAYDQHPDIPGCSVDRPKYYVFDETACCHTRPIE
;
A
#
# COMPACT_ATOMS: atom_id res chain seq x y z
N MET A 1 -23.10 21.07 42.79
CA MET A 1 -23.18 21.90 41.55
C MET A 1 -22.06 22.91 41.65
N PHE A 2 -21.05 23.00 40.78
CA PHE A 2 -20.84 22.51 39.43
C PHE A 2 -19.41 21.97 39.29
N VAL A 3 -19.30 20.84 38.58
CA VAL A 3 -18.08 20.35 37.93
C VAL A 3 -17.93 21.14 36.62
N LEU A 4 -16.72 21.60 36.27
CA LEU A 4 -16.27 21.94 34.90
C LEU A 4 -14.74 22.17 34.97
N VAL A 5 -13.95 21.10 34.90
CA VAL A 5 -13.42 20.46 33.67
C VAL A 5 -12.21 21.23 33.12
N CYS A 6 -11.04 20.74 33.52
CA CYS A 6 -9.78 20.85 32.77
C CYS A 6 -9.98 20.25 31.37
N ALA A 7 -10.12 21.08 30.34
CA ALA A 7 -10.12 20.63 28.95
C ALA A 7 -9.55 21.69 27.98
N ALA A 8 -8.49 22.40 28.39
CA ALA A 8 -7.85 23.40 27.54
C ALA A 8 -6.37 23.14 27.23
N ALA A 9 -5.77 22.05 27.74
CA ALA A 9 -4.34 21.81 27.58
C ALA A 9 -3.96 20.86 26.43
N THR A 10 -4.91 20.19 25.78
CA THR A 10 -4.63 19.17 24.74
C THR A 10 -4.78 19.65 23.30
N LEU A 11 -5.22 20.89 23.05
CA LEU A 11 -5.44 21.41 21.69
C LEU A 11 -4.38 22.41 21.20
N LEU A 12 -3.36 22.71 22.02
CA LEU A 12 -2.31 23.68 21.70
C LEU A 12 -1.00 23.06 21.16
N ALA A 13 -0.89 21.73 21.11
CA ALA A 13 0.34 21.06 20.67
C ALA A 13 0.44 20.78 19.15
N CYS A 14 -0.61 21.08 18.36
CA CYS A 14 -0.66 20.73 16.93
C CYS A 14 -0.90 21.95 16.01
N ARG A 15 -0.38 23.14 16.34
CA ARG A 15 -0.67 24.36 15.56
C ARG A 15 0.48 25.09 14.88
N ASP A 16 1.72 24.65 15.01
CA ASP A 16 2.84 25.29 14.32
C ASP A 16 3.60 24.32 13.41
N ALA A 17 2.99 24.00 12.26
CA ALA A 17 3.71 23.35 11.16
C ALA A 17 3.04 23.64 9.79
N PHE A 18 2.79 24.92 9.50
CA PHE A 18 2.58 25.36 8.12
C PHE A 18 3.62 26.42 7.76
N ALA A 19 4.82 25.95 7.44
CA ALA A 19 5.81 26.73 6.69
C ALA A 19 5.68 26.35 5.21
N GLN A 20 5.59 27.38 4.37
CA GLN A 20 5.46 27.29 2.91
C GLN A 20 6.65 26.57 2.25
N PRO A 21 6.47 25.94 1.07
CA PRO A 21 7.53 25.17 0.43
C PRO A 21 8.57 26.09 -0.20
N ALA A 22 9.76 26.11 0.39
CA ALA A 22 10.95 26.57 -0.32
C ALA A 22 11.33 25.50 -1.36
N GLU A 23 11.59 25.93 -2.60
CA GLU A 23 12.25 25.12 -3.63
C GLU A 23 13.63 24.68 -3.11
N ASP A 24 13.74 23.44 -2.66
CA ASP A 24 15.02 22.83 -2.36
C ASP A 24 15.45 21.93 -3.53
N ASN A 25 16.57 22.31 -4.16
CA ASN A 25 17.27 21.56 -5.20
C ASN A 25 18.05 20.35 -4.65
N ASN A 26 17.87 20.00 -3.38
CA ASN A 26 18.18 18.65 -2.89
C ASN A 26 17.11 17.69 -3.43
N GLN A 27 17.50 16.66 -4.19
CA GLN A 27 16.61 15.53 -4.44
C GLN A 27 16.33 14.82 -3.11
N VAL A 28 15.39 15.35 -2.32
CA VAL A 28 14.82 14.67 -1.16
C VAL A 28 14.42 13.29 -1.65
N GLN A 29 15.02 12.25 -1.07
CA GLN A 29 14.73 10.87 -1.45
C GLN A 29 13.24 10.64 -1.23
N ARG A 30 12.48 10.62 -2.33
CA ARG A 30 11.02 10.45 -2.28
C ARG A 30 10.73 9.01 -1.94
N HIS A 31 9.82 8.79 -1.00
CA HIS A 31 9.48 7.47 -0.50
C HIS A 31 8.06 7.04 -0.91
N ASN A 32 7.49 7.66 -1.94
CA ASN A 32 6.16 7.36 -2.42
C ASN A 32 6.04 7.51 -3.93
N ASP A 33 7.09 7.24 -4.70
CA ASP A 33 6.98 7.22 -6.16
C ASP A 33 6.49 5.82 -6.62
N SER A 34 5.22 5.73 -6.99
CA SER A 34 4.59 4.48 -7.42
C SER A 34 5.15 3.99 -8.76
N THR A 35 5.60 4.91 -9.64
CA THR A 35 6.25 4.51 -10.90
C THR A 35 7.58 3.82 -10.61
N LYS A 36 8.36 4.37 -9.68
CA LYS A 36 9.62 3.75 -9.26
C LYS A 36 9.39 2.40 -8.60
N LEU A 37 8.44 2.29 -7.67
CA LEU A 37 8.09 1.03 -7.00
C LEU A 37 7.75 -0.07 -8.01
N LEU A 38 6.82 0.25 -8.91
CA LEU A 38 6.27 -0.68 -9.88
C LEU A 38 7.26 -1.02 -11.01
N SER A 39 8.32 -0.22 -11.20
CA SER A 39 9.35 -0.49 -12.21
C SER A 39 10.24 -1.71 -11.93
N THR A 40 10.14 -2.26 -10.73
CA THR A 40 10.95 -3.39 -10.31
C THR A 40 10.31 -4.72 -10.76
N ASN A 41 11.12 -5.66 -11.26
CA ASN A 41 10.64 -7.01 -11.61
C ASN A 41 10.53 -7.91 -10.37
N GLN A 42 9.97 -7.38 -9.29
CA GLN A 42 9.89 -8.06 -8.00
C GLN A 42 8.53 -8.74 -7.81
N LYS A 43 8.49 -9.71 -6.90
CA LYS A 43 7.23 -10.24 -6.36
C LYS A 43 6.86 -9.43 -5.13
N PHE A 44 5.58 -9.14 -4.94
CA PHE A 44 5.08 -8.47 -3.74
C PHE A 44 4.18 -9.42 -2.95
N TYR A 45 4.31 -9.42 -1.63
CA TYR A 45 3.53 -10.27 -0.75
C TYR A 45 2.75 -9.41 0.24
N LEU A 46 1.43 -9.58 0.31
CA LEU A 46 0.60 -8.86 1.28
C LEU A 46 0.87 -9.43 2.66
N LEU A 47 1.48 -8.66 3.55
CA LEU A 47 1.79 -9.13 4.90
C LEU A 47 0.55 -9.07 5.78
N TYR A 48 -0.07 -7.90 5.86
CA TYR A 48 -1.30 -7.68 6.62
C TYR A 48 -2.08 -6.48 6.11
N ARG A 49 -3.37 -6.45 6.46
CA ARG A 49 -4.32 -5.39 6.11
C ARG A 49 -5.21 -5.00 7.29
N SER A 50 -5.84 -3.83 7.22
CA SER A 50 -6.68 -3.30 8.31
C SER A 50 -8.09 -3.89 8.42
N VAL A 51 -8.48 -4.75 7.48
CA VAL A 51 -9.79 -5.43 7.48
C VAL A 51 -9.64 -6.93 7.29
N LYS A 52 -10.40 -7.72 8.05
CA LYS A 52 -10.36 -9.18 7.94
C LYS A 52 -10.96 -9.65 6.61
N ASN A 53 -12.16 -9.17 6.32
CA ASN A 53 -12.95 -9.52 5.14
C ASN A 53 -12.94 -8.32 4.18
N ASP A 54 -11.93 -8.29 3.34
CA ASP A 54 -11.86 -7.33 2.24
C ASP A 54 -12.87 -7.75 1.16
N SER A 55 -13.68 -6.80 0.69
CA SER A 55 -14.66 -7.02 -0.38
C SER A 55 -14.00 -7.48 -1.68
N ASP A 56 -12.74 -7.09 -1.90
CA ASP A 56 -12.04 -7.38 -3.14
C ASP A 56 -11.45 -8.81 -3.10
N PHE A 57 -11.04 -9.25 -1.91
CA PHE A 57 -10.41 -10.55 -1.67
C PHE A 57 -10.78 -11.08 -0.27
N ALA A 58 -11.97 -11.68 -0.17
CA ALA A 58 -12.44 -12.34 1.04
C ALA A 58 -11.62 -13.63 1.27
N ASP A 59 -11.14 -13.83 2.51
CA ASP A 59 -10.37 -15.03 2.89
C ASP A 59 -9.18 -15.33 1.96
N ALA A 60 -8.34 -14.31 1.80
CA ALA A 60 -7.28 -14.22 0.79
C ALA A 60 -5.89 -14.40 1.40
N GLN A 61 -5.64 -15.59 1.96
CA GLN A 61 -4.32 -15.91 2.50
C GLN A 61 -3.26 -15.90 1.40
N CYS A 62 -2.00 -15.69 1.78
CA CYS A 62 -0.83 -15.80 0.89
C CYS A 62 -0.97 -14.98 -0.41
N THR A 63 -1.61 -13.82 -0.31
CA THR A 63 -1.84 -12.97 -1.47
C THR A 63 -0.50 -12.42 -1.96
N GLN A 64 -0.20 -12.64 -3.24
CA GLN A 64 1.04 -12.19 -3.86
C GLN A 64 0.77 -11.61 -5.26
N ARG A 65 1.57 -10.63 -5.63
CA ARG A 65 1.60 -10.00 -6.94
C ARG A 65 2.94 -10.31 -7.62
N LYS A 66 2.92 -10.70 -8.89
CA LYS A 66 4.13 -10.99 -9.69
C LYS A 66 4.02 -10.21 -10.98
N HIS A 67 5.05 -9.44 -11.29
CA HIS A 67 5.18 -8.79 -12.59
C HIS A 67 5.20 -9.83 -13.73
N VAL A 68 4.47 -9.58 -14.82
CA VAL A 68 4.37 -10.51 -15.97
C VAL A 68 5.11 -9.98 -17.19
N GLU A 69 4.81 -8.75 -17.58
CA GLU A 69 5.42 -8.08 -18.73
C GLU A 69 5.65 -6.60 -18.41
N GLY A 70 6.83 -6.09 -18.79
CA GLY A 70 7.29 -4.71 -18.58
C GLY A 70 6.28 -3.64 -18.99
N PHE A 71 6.45 -2.44 -18.44
CA PHE A 71 5.64 -1.27 -18.75
C PHE A 71 5.32 -1.15 -20.23
N LYS A 72 4.04 -1.25 -20.58
CA LYS A 72 3.60 -0.83 -21.90
C LYS A 72 3.33 0.65 -21.84
N LYS A 73 4.31 1.46 -22.27
CA LYS A 73 4.10 2.90 -22.49
C LYS A 73 3.01 3.06 -23.55
N ARG A 74 1.82 3.51 -23.13
CA ARG A 74 0.79 4.00 -24.06
C ARG A 74 1.07 5.47 -24.32
N GLN A 75 0.42 6.04 -25.34
CA GLN A 75 0.64 7.45 -25.72
C GLN A 75 0.44 8.42 -24.56
N THR A 76 -0.45 8.10 -23.61
CA THR A 76 -0.88 9.03 -22.55
C THR A 76 -0.64 8.53 -21.13
N PHE A 77 -0.34 7.24 -20.92
CA PHE A 77 -0.11 6.66 -19.59
C PHE A 77 0.74 5.40 -19.67
N THR A 78 1.26 4.95 -18.53
CA THR A 78 2.05 3.73 -18.44
C THR A 78 1.27 2.66 -17.71
N VAL A 79 1.15 1.47 -18.30
CA VAL A 79 0.45 0.33 -17.70
C VAL A 79 1.44 -0.77 -17.37
N LEU A 80 1.32 -1.33 -16.17
CA LEU A 80 1.95 -2.59 -15.80
C LEU A 80 0.94 -3.72 -15.81
N ARG A 81 1.43 -4.91 -16.13
CA ARG A 81 0.66 -6.14 -16.08
C ARG A 81 1.27 -7.05 -15.03
N GLU A 82 0.44 -7.42 -14.06
CA GLU A 82 0.81 -8.34 -12.99
C GLU A 82 -0.12 -9.56 -12.99
N MET A 83 0.38 -10.67 -12.46
CA MET A 83 -0.46 -11.74 -11.95
C MET A 83 -0.69 -11.50 -10.48
N LEU A 84 -1.95 -11.51 -10.07
CA LEU A 84 -2.35 -11.64 -8.68
C LEU A 84 -2.65 -13.10 -8.38
N TYR A 85 -2.13 -13.58 -7.26
CA TYR A 85 -2.40 -14.91 -6.75
C TYR A 85 -2.99 -14.80 -5.36
N VAL A 86 -4.07 -15.51 -5.13
CA VAL A 86 -4.79 -15.54 -3.85
C VAL A 86 -4.99 -16.99 -3.44
N HIS A 87 -4.59 -17.35 -2.22
CA HIS A 87 -4.94 -18.63 -1.64
C HIS A 87 -6.30 -18.55 -0.96
N HIS A 88 -7.21 -19.42 -1.38
CA HIS A 88 -8.51 -19.59 -0.77
C HIS A 88 -8.82 -21.08 -0.59
N LYS A 89 -9.05 -21.52 0.65
CA LYS A 89 -9.42 -22.91 0.98
C LYS A 89 -8.53 -23.98 0.31
N GLY A 90 -7.22 -23.76 0.28
CA GLY A 90 -6.25 -24.70 -0.31
C GLY A 90 -6.09 -24.60 -1.84
N HIS A 91 -6.82 -23.71 -2.51
CA HIS A 91 -6.68 -23.47 -3.96
C HIS A 91 -5.97 -22.14 -4.24
N ILE A 92 -5.23 -22.11 -5.35
CA ILE A 92 -4.60 -20.89 -5.88
C ILE A 92 -5.49 -20.32 -6.96
N ASN A 93 -6.11 -19.18 -6.67
CA ASN A 93 -6.79 -18.38 -7.67
C ASN A 93 -5.79 -17.42 -8.32
N ARG A 94 -5.79 -17.38 -9.65
CA ARG A 94 -4.86 -16.58 -10.44
C ARG A 94 -5.65 -15.58 -11.27
N HIS A 95 -5.30 -14.30 -11.15
CA HIS A 95 -5.95 -13.21 -11.86
C HIS A 95 -4.94 -12.35 -12.61
N HIS A 96 -5.36 -11.84 -13.77
CA HIS A 96 -4.61 -10.81 -14.47
C HIS A 96 -4.96 -9.45 -13.88
N VAL A 97 -3.94 -8.64 -13.60
CA VAL A 97 -4.11 -7.31 -13.03
C VAL A 97 -3.39 -6.29 -13.88
N VAL A 98 -4.05 -5.16 -14.08
CA VAL A 98 -3.51 -3.96 -14.74
C VAL A 98 -3.30 -2.89 -13.68
N ILE A 99 -2.11 -2.31 -13.65
CA ILE A 99 -1.78 -1.22 -12.73
C ILE A 99 -1.39 0.01 -13.52
N THR A 100 -1.97 1.15 -13.16
CA THR A 100 -1.62 2.45 -13.70
C THR A 100 -1.11 3.35 -12.57
N PRO A 101 0.19 3.71 -12.56
CA PRO A 101 0.72 4.73 -11.65
C PRO A 101 0.05 6.08 -11.95
N ASN A 102 -0.45 6.73 -10.91
CA ASN A 102 -1.23 7.97 -11.01
C ASN A 102 -0.74 9.00 -9.99
N LYS A 103 -1.25 10.23 -10.14
CA LYS A 103 -1.08 11.28 -9.14
C LYS A 103 -2.38 11.41 -8.34
N SER A 104 -2.27 11.52 -7.03
CA SER A 104 -3.38 11.92 -6.16
C SER A 104 -3.80 13.38 -6.43
N ASN A 105 -2.86 14.21 -6.90
CA ASN A 105 -3.07 15.62 -7.20
C ASN A 105 -2.27 16.06 -8.44
N GLU A 106 -2.90 16.80 -9.35
CA GLU A 106 -2.30 17.24 -10.63
C GLU A 106 -1.03 18.09 -10.46
N ILE A 107 -0.90 18.79 -9.33
CA ILE A 107 0.25 19.66 -9.01
C ILE A 107 1.52 18.82 -8.77
N LEU A 108 1.38 17.56 -8.36
CA LEU A 108 2.52 16.69 -8.09
C LEU A 108 3.32 16.43 -9.38
N ARG A 109 4.65 16.42 -9.28
CA ARG A 109 5.55 16.12 -10.42
C ARG A 109 5.86 14.64 -10.57
N TYR A 110 5.32 13.79 -9.69
CA TYR A 110 5.54 12.35 -9.64
C TYR A 110 4.23 11.64 -9.32
N ASN A 111 4.19 10.33 -9.58
CA ASN A 111 3.03 9.51 -9.30
C ASN A 111 3.14 8.98 -7.86
N ASP A 112 2.21 9.38 -6.99
CA ASP A 112 2.14 8.99 -5.58
C ASP A 112 0.98 8.05 -5.27
N SER A 113 0.20 7.71 -6.28
CA SER A 113 -0.89 6.74 -6.18
C SER A 113 -0.82 5.74 -7.34
N MET A 114 -1.70 4.75 -7.30
CA MET A 114 -1.87 3.80 -8.38
C MET A 114 -3.31 3.33 -8.45
N THR A 115 -3.75 3.02 -9.66
CA THR A 115 -5.02 2.34 -9.91
C THR A 115 -4.76 0.89 -10.27
N THR A 116 -5.34 -0.03 -9.52
CA THR A 116 -5.26 -1.48 -9.70
C THR A 116 -6.60 -2.00 -10.26
N GLU A 117 -6.58 -2.63 -11.43
CA GLU A 117 -7.77 -3.23 -12.05
C GLU A 117 -7.56 -4.73 -12.23
N THR A 118 -8.44 -5.54 -11.65
CA THR A 118 -8.42 -7.00 -11.84
C THR A 118 -9.25 -7.39 -13.04
N ILE A 119 -8.62 -7.95 -14.06
CA ILE A 119 -9.27 -8.40 -15.30
C ILE A 119 -9.90 -9.78 -15.04
N ALA A 120 -11.00 -9.80 -14.30
CA ALA A 120 -11.81 -11.00 -14.10
C ALA A 120 -13.26 -10.62 -13.75
N PHE A 121 -14.22 -11.34 -14.32
CA PHE A 121 -15.63 -11.28 -13.91
C PHE A 121 -15.84 -12.27 -12.75
N PRO A 122 -16.48 -11.93 -11.62
CA PRO A 122 -17.29 -10.74 -11.31
C PRO A 122 -16.61 -9.74 -10.35
N TYR A 123 -15.31 -9.45 -10.51
CA TYR A 123 -14.59 -8.60 -9.55
C TYR A 123 -14.99 -7.12 -9.65
N ALA A 124 -14.86 -6.41 -8.53
CA ALA A 124 -15.14 -4.98 -8.42
C ALA A 124 -14.28 -4.17 -9.39
N GLY A 125 -14.76 -2.97 -9.73
CA GLY A 125 -14.09 -2.03 -10.62
C GLY A 125 -12.70 -1.58 -10.12
N PRO A 126 -12.07 -0.61 -10.80
CA PRO A 126 -10.71 -0.19 -10.47
C PRO A 126 -10.57 0.24 -9.00
N ARG A 127 -9.50 -0.23 -8.34
CA ARG A 127 -9.10 0.15 -6.98
C ARG A 127 -8.12 1.32 -7.05
N TYR A 128 -8.36 2.35 -6.26
CA TYR A 128 -7.44 3.47 -6.11
C TYR A 128 -6.64 3.32 -4.80
N GLU A 129 -5.33 3.43 -4.91
CA GLU A 129 -4.38 3.16 -3.81
C GLU A 129 -3.37 4.30 -3.72
N ASP A 130 -3.34 4.99 -2.59
CA ASP A 130 -2.31 5.98 -2.27
C ASP A 130 -1.08 5.26 -1.71
N LEU A 131 0.10 5.52 -2.27
CA LEU A 131 1.35 4.99 -1.77
C LEU A 131 1.84 5.88 -0.62
N LEU A 132 1.70 5.40 0.62
CA LEU A 132 2.06 6.17 1.80
C LEU A 132 3.58 6.19 2.02
N PHE A 133 4.22 5.03 1.86
CA PHE A 133 5.66 4.89 2.01
C PHE A 133 6.18 3.64 1.30
N THR A 134 7.40 3.71 0.79
CA THR A 134 8.21 2.57 0.38
C THR A 134 9.69 2.91 0.56
N ASP A 135 10.46 1.88 0.93
CA ASP A 135 11.92 1.95 0.86
C ASP A 135 12.47 1.46 -0.48
N TYR A 136 11.61 0.97 -1.39
CA TYR A 136 11.93 0.34 -2.67
C TYR A 136 12.71 -0.98 -2.60
N PHE A 137 12.96 -1.50 -1.40
CA PHE A 137 13.81 -2.67 -1.21
C PHE A 137 13.12 -3.78 -0.42
N THR A 138 12.46 -3.43 0.69
CA THR A 138 11.89 -4.41 1.63
C THR A 138 10.38 -4.34 1.71
N CYS A 139 9.78 -3.15 1.54
CA CYS A 139 8.34 -3.00 1.72
C CYS A 139 7.75 -1.75 1.09
N PHE A 140 6.43 -1.74 1.04
CA PHE A 140 5.62 -0.56 0.80
C PHE A 140 4.30 -0.63 1.56
N THR A 141 3.71 0.53 1.81
CA THR A 141 2.44 0.68 2.52
C THR A 141 1.51 1.53 1.70
N VAL A 142 0.29 1.05 1.53
CA VAL A 142 -0.75 1.75 0.76
C VAL A 142 -2.00 1.96 1.59
N ARG A 143 -2.76 2.98 1.21
CA ARG A 143 -4.13 3.23 1.67
C ARG A 143 -5.07 3.16 0.49
N ARG A 144 -6.24 2.55 0.67
CA ARG A 144 -7.38 2.69 -0.24
C ARG A 144 -8.34 3.76 0.29
N PRO A 145 -8.42 4.94 -0.35
CA PRO A 145 -9.24 6.04 0.17
C PRO A 145 -10.73 5.72 0.22
N ALA A 146 -11.24 4.93 -0.73
CA ALA A 146 -12.67 4.65 -0.88
C ALA A 146 -13.29 3.92 0.32
N ASN A 147 -12.51 3.09 1.02
CA ASN A 147 -12.97 2.26 2.14
C ASN A 147 -12.03 2.29 3.36
N ASP A 148 -11.07 3.22 3.36
CA ASP A 148 -10.06 3.43 4.39
C ASP A 148 -9.29 2.15 4.80
N VAL A 149 -8.99 1.28 3.83
CA VAL A 149 -8.20 0.07 4.08
C VAL A 149 -6.72 0.35 3.91
N TYR A 150 -5.92 -0.08 4.88
CA TYR A 150 -4.47 0.01 4.86
C TYR A 150 -3.88 -1.37 4.63
N GLU A 151 -2.82 -1.42 3.84
CA GLU A 151 -2.14 -2.66 3.49
C GLU A 151 -0.62 -2.45 3.56
N LEU A 152 0.08 -3.41 4.17
CA LEU A 152 1.54 -3.45 4.14
C LEU A 152 1.99 -4.65 3.32
N TRP A 153 2.82 -4.36 2.32
CA TRP A 153 3.33 -5.32 1.36
C TRP A 153 4.85 -5.46 1.52
N SER A 154 5.35 -6.68 1.40
CA SER A 154 6.78 -6.98 1.28
C SER A 154 7.21 -6.93 -0.18
N ILE A 155 8.42 -6.44 -0.42
CA ILE A 155 9.10 -6.53 -1.71
C ILE A 155 10.03 -7.74 -1.67
N GLY A 156 9.83 -8.67 -2.60
CA GLY A 156 10.44 -9.99 -2.53
C GLY A 156 9.83 -10.86 -1.43
N ARG A 157 10.37 -12.08 -1.31
CA ARG A 157 9.90 -13.04 -0.31
C ARG A 157 10.06 -12.43 1.09
N PRO A 158 9.02 -12.46 1.95
CA PRO A 158 9.08 -11.81 3.25
C PRO A 158 10.18 -12.38 4.13
N ASN A 159 11.05 -11.50 4.61
CA ASN A 159 11.80 -11.72 5.83
C ASN A 159 11.20 -10.79 6.90
N LEU A 160 10.32 -11.33 7.74
CA LEU A 160 9.48 -10.55 8.65
C LEU A 160 10.30 -9.72 9.66
N THR A 161 11.54 -10.13 9.95
CA THR A 161 12.45 -9.43 10.87
C THR A 161 13.18 -8.25 10.22
N SER A 162 13.22 -8.16 8.88
CA SER A 162 13.96 -7.12 8.15
C SER A 162 13.07 -6.10 7.44
N ILE A 163 11.76 -6.09 7.73
CA ILE A 163 10.84 -5.09 7.16
C ILE A 163 11.16 -3.72 7.72
N ASN A 164 11.37 -2.74 6.84
CA ASN A 164 11.70 -1.37 7.23
C ASN A 164 10.63 -0.80 8.18
N PRO A 165 11.04 -0.29 9.37
CA PRO A 165 10.10 0.21 10.37
C PRO A 165 9.24 1.35 9.84
N LYS A 166 9.72 2.13 8.86
CA LYS A 166 8.95 3.24 8.28
C LYS A 166 7.70 2.77 7.51
N CYS A 167 7.69 1.57 6.92
CA CYS A 167 6.45 1.01 6.36
C CYS A 167 5.43 0.71 7.46
N ARG A 168 5.88 0.20 8.61
CA ARG A 168 5.00 -0.03 9.77
C ARG A 168 4.48 1.31 10.32
N SER A 169 5.35 2.31 10.44
CA SER A 169 4.95 3.65 10.86
C SER A 169 3.94 4.29 9.90
N ALA A 170 4.13 4.17 8.58
CA ALA A 170 3.18 4.67 7.59
C ALA A 170 1.81 3.98 7.68
N TYR A 171 1.79 2.72 8.11
CA TYR A 171 0.53 1.99 8.36
C TYR A 171 -0.17 2.48 9.63
N ASP A 172 0.58 2.78 10.67
CA ASP A 172 0.06 3.16 11.99
C ASP A 172 -0.25 4.68 12.08
N GLN A 173 0.32 5.52 11.20
CA GLN A 173 0.12 6.98 11.21
C GLN A 173 -1.09 7.44 10.40
N HIS A 174 -1.64 8.60 10.75
CA HIS A 174 -2.62 9.29 9.92
C HIS A 174 -1.89 9.97 8.74
N PRO A 175 -2.29 9.72 7.48
CA PRO A 175 -1.59 10.26 6.32
C PRO A 175 -1.60 11.80 6.29
N ASP A 176 -2.70 12.41 6.73
CA ASP A 176 -2.88 13.87 6.71
C ASP A 176 -2.42 14.58 7.99
N ILE A 177 -2.06 13.85 9.05
CA ILE A 177 -1.71 14.43 10.36
C ILE A 177 -0.39 13.81 10.86
N PRO A 178 0.75 14.44 10.55
CA PRO A 178 2.06 13.94 10.97
C PRO A 178 2.14 13.71 12.48
N GLY A 179 2.63 12.53 12.88
CA GLY A 179 2.82 12.18 14.29
C GLY A 179 1.58 11.64 15.01
N CYS A 180 0.39 11.71 14.40
CA CYS A 180 -0.81 11.09 14.98
C CYS A 180 -0.90 9.62 14.58
N SER A 181 -0.73 8.72 15.56
CA SER A 181 -1.00 7.29 15.37
C SER A 181 -2.50 7.00 15.52
N VAL A 182 -3.03 6.14 14.65
CA VAL A 182 -4.37 5.57 14.77
C VAL A 182 -4.20 4.10 15.08
N ASP A 183 -4.87 3.62 16.13
CA ASP A 183 -4.88 2.19 16.41
C ASP A 183 -5.66 1.46 15.31
N ARG A 184 -4.93 0.74 14.45
CA ARG A 184 -5.48 0.00 13.32
C ARG A 184 -5.22 -1.50 13.52
N PRO A 185 -6.27 -2.34 13.45
CA PRO A 185 -6.10 -3.78 13.61
C PRO A 185 -5.26 -4.35 12.47
N LYS A 186 -4.39 -5.32 12.78
CA LYS A 186 -3.52 -5.99 11.79
C LYS A 186 -4.03 -7.40 11.54
N TYR A 187 -4.67 -7.62 10.40
CA TYR A 187 -5.08 -8.95 9.95
C TYR A 187 -4.01 -9.53 9.02
N TYR A 188 -3.26 -10.49 9.54
CA TYR A 188 -2.17 -11.14 8.81
C TYR A 188 -2.70 -11.97 7.65
N VAL A 189 -2.12 -11.73 6.48
CA VAL A 189 -2.42 -12.41 5.21
C VAL A 189 -1.29 -13.36 4.85
N PHE A 190 -0.04 -12.96 5.11
CA PHE A 190 1.12 -13.81 4.93
C PHE A 190 1.44 -14.56 6.23
N ASP A 191 1.50 -15.88 6.13
CA ASP A 191 2.02 -16.77 7.15
C ASP A 191 3.11 -17.64 6.53
N GLU A 192 4.31 -17.65 7.09
CA GLU A 192 5.44 -18.35 6.47
C GLU A 192 5.15 -19.85 6.34
N THR A 193 4.54 -20.47 7.35
CA THR A 193 4.25 -21.91 7.32
C THR A 193 3.22 -22.23 6.25
N ALA A 194 2.10 -21.50 6.22
CA ALA A 194 1.02 -21.72 5.27
C ALA A 194 1.42 -21.36 3.84
N CYS A 195 2.15 -20.26 3.65
CA CYS A 195 2.50 -19.72 2.33
C CYS A 195 3.78 -20.30 1.73
N CYS A 196 4.58 -21.07 2.49
CA CYS A 196 5.78 -21.73 1.96
C CYS A 196 5.55 -23.19 1.54
N HIS A 197 4.53 -23.87 2.08
CA HIS A 197 4.12 -25.21 1.63
C HIS A 197 3.26 -25.19 0.36
N THR A 198 2.80 -24.01 -0.03
CA THR A 198 2.10 -23.79 -1.28
C THR A 198 3.12 -23.70 -2.41
N ARG A 199 3.05 -24.66 -3.35
CA ARG A 199 4.04 -24.84 -4.43
C ARG A 199 4.46 -23.49 -5.03
N PRO A 200 5.77 -23.27 -5.27
CA PRO A 200 6.23 -22.12 -6.04
C PRO A 200 5.45 -22.08 -7.34
N ILE A 201 4.79 -20.95 -7.61
CA ILE A 201 4.15 -20.74 -8.90
C ILE A 201 5.28 -20.41 -9.88
N GLU A 202 5.69 -21.42 -10.62
CA GLU A 202 6.63 -21.34 -11.76
C GLU A 202 6.11 -20.33 -12.78
#